data_AF-A0A9P0J9E3-F1
#
_entry.id   AF-A0A9P0J9E3-F1
#
_cell.length_a   1.000
_cell.length_b   1.000
_cell.length_c   1.000
_cell.angle_alpha   90.00
_cell.angle_beta   90.00
_cell.angle_gamma   90.00
#
_symmetry.space_group_name_H-M   'P 1'
#
loop_
_entity.id
_entity.type
_entity.pdbx_description
1 polymer ?
#
loop_
_entity_poly.entity_id
_entity_poly.type
_entity_poly.pdbx_seq_one_letter_code
_entity_poly.pdbx_strand_id
1 'polypeptide(L)' 'MAREVRKRIVSHVTKNWTEFSIMSHDNNGDNYMNSAEYLADMSQLYTYGGLCELVTTGQFVPLRF' A
#
# COMPACT_ATOMS: atom_id res chain seq x y z
N MET A 1 -10.90 11.66 -4.97
CA MET A 1 -10.57 11.38 -3.56
C MET A 1 -9.79 10.07 -3.40
N ALA A 2 -10.34 8.93 -3.80
CA ALA A 2 -9.66 7.62 -3.70
C ALA A 2 -8.28 7.56 -4.38
N ARG A 3 -8.12 8.16 -5.58
CA ARG A 3 -6.83 8.21 -6.30
C ARG A 3 -5.74 8.98 -5.54
N GLU A 4 -6.08 10.08 -4.88
CA GLU A 4 -5.11 10.88 -4.12
C GLU A 4 -4.73 10.20 -2.81
N VAL A 5 -5.68 9.51 -2.17
CA VAL A 5 -5.43 8.65 -1.01
C VAL A 5 -4.48 7.51 -1.41
N ARG A 6 -4.74 6.81 -2.52
CA ARG A 6 -3.84 5.77 -3.05
C ARG A 6 -2.43 6.30 -3.27
N LYS A 7 -2.27 7.45 -3.95
CA LYS A 7 -0.94 8.05 -4.16
C LYS A 7 -0.19 8.33 -2.86
N ARG A 8 -0.89 8.84 -1.84
CA ARG A 8 -0.29 9.09 -0.51
C ARG A 8 0.16 7.80 0.16
N ILE A 9 -0.70 6.78 0.16
CA ILE A 9 -0.40 5.46 0.73
C ILE A 9 0.83 4.87 0.04
N VAL A 10 0.78 4.75 -1.29
CA VAL A 10 1.87 4.15 -2.07
C VAL A 10 3.18 4.90 -1.83
N SER A 11 3.17 6.24 -1.85
CA SER A 11 4.36 7.04 -1.56
C SER A 11 4.89 6.81 -0.14
N HIS A 12 4.02 6.66 0.85
CA HIS A 12 4.43 6.44 2.24
C HIS A 12 5.03 5.04 2.45
N VAL A 13 4.36 4.00 1.92
CA VAL A 13 4.84 2.61 1.99
C VAL A 13 6.20 2.48 1.31
N THR A 14 6.37 3.04 0.10
CA THR A 14 7.65 2.98 -0.62
C THR A 14 8.78 3.66 0.16
N LYS A 15 8.50 4.77 0.85
CA LYS A 15 9.50 5.49 1.68
C LYS A 15 9.87 4.76 2.96
N ASN A 16 8.92 4.04 3.56
CA ASN A 16 9.07 3.35 4.84
C ASN A 16 9.10 1.83 4.66
N TRP A 17 9.68 1.35 3.55
CA TRP A 17 9.52 -0.02 3.09
C TRP A 17 9.82 -1.09 4.14
N THR A 18 10.88 -0.92 4.93
CA THR A 18 11.28 -1.87 5.97
C THR A 18 10.16 -2.15 6.98
N GLU A 19 9.31 -1.17 7.27
CA GLU A 19 8.17 -1.34 8.20
C GLU A 19 7.01 -2.08 7.55
N PHE A 20 6.76 -1.83 6.26
CA PHE A 20 5.56 -2.29 5.55
C PHE A 20 5.76 -3.55 4.72
N SER A 21 7.01 -3.96 4.44
CA SER A 21 7.34 -5.08 3.57
C SER A 21 6.76 -6.43 4.02
N ILE A 22 6.53 -6.60 5.33
CA ILE A 22 5.94 -7.82 5.87
C ILE A 22 4.42 -7.90 5.64
N MET A 23 3.75 -6.76 5.40
CA MET A 23 2.30 -6.67 5.20
C MET A 23 1.91 -6.42 3.74
N SER A 24 2.90 -6.19 2.86
CA SER A 24 2.68 -5.81 1.47
C SER A 24 2.46 -7.04 0.62
N HIS A 25 1.20 -7.42 0.37
CA HIS A 25 0.88 -8.62 -0.40
C HIS A 25 0.48 -8.25 -1.83
N ASP A 26 0.94 -9.05 -2.80
CA ASP A 26 0.49 -9.02 -4.18
C ASP A 26 -0.84 -9.77 -4.35
N ASN A 27 -1.30 -9.87 -5.60
CA ASN A 27 -2.57 -10.55 -5.93
C ASN A 27 -2.54 -12.07 -5.72
N ASN A 28 -1.36 -12.68 -5.58
CA ASN A 28 -1.19 -14.09 -5.26
C ASN A 28 -1.14 -14.33 -3.75
N GLY A 29 -1.09 -13.26 -2.94
CA GLY A 29 -0.92 -13.31 -1.50
C GLY A 29 0.54 -13.41 -1.06
N ASP A 30 1.48 -13.27 -1.99
CA ASP A 30 2.91 -13.25 -1.72
C ASP A 30 3.36 -11.84 -1.35
N ASN A 31 4.39 -11.72 -0.51
CA ASN A 31 4.92 -10.40 -0.22
C ASN A 31 5.71 -9.86 -1.42
N TYR A 32 5.55 -8.58 -1.74
CA TYR A 32 6.42 -7.96 -2.74
C TYR A 32 7.88 -8.00 -2.27
N MET A 33 8.80 -8.26 -3.19
CA MET A 33 10.20 -8.46 -2.83
C MET A 33 10.90 -7.14 -2.48
N ASN A 34 10.43 -6.04 -3.05
CA ASN A 34 10.98 -4.71 -2.86
C ASN A 34 9.95 -3.60 -3.10
N SER A 35 10.29 -2.39 -2.67
CA SER A 35 9.39 -1.24 -2.77
C SER A 35 9.13 -0.78 -4.20
N ALA A 36 10.00 -1.12 -5.16
CA ALA A 36 9.85 -0.75 -6.56
C ALA A 36 8.77 -1.61 -7.24
N GLU A 37 8.75 -2.92 -6.97
CA GLU A 37 7.68 -3.83 -7.39
C GLU A 37 6.33 -3.39 -6.83
N TYR A 38 6.27 -3.14 -5.51
CA TYR A 38 5.07 -2.62 -4.87
C TYR A 38 4.60 -1.30 -5.50
N LEU A 39 5.51 -0.35 -5.74
CA LEU A 39 5.17 0.93 -6.38
C LEU A 39 4.61 0.73 -7.78
N ALA A 40 5.21 -0.16 -8.58
CA ALA A 40 4.79 -0.41 -9.95
C ALA A 40 3.39 -1.01 -10.01
N ASP A 41 3.08 -1.99 -9.15
CA ASP A 41 1.77 -2.63 -9.13
C ASP A 41 0.70 -1.71 -8.49
N MET A 42 0.96 -1.18 -7.31
CA MET A 42 -0.01 -0.38 -6.55
C MET A 42 -0.30 1.00 -7.16
N SER A 43 0.50 1.44 -8.13
CA SER A 43 0.20 2.63 -8.94
C SER A 43 -0.88 2.38 -10.00
N GLN A 44 -1.21 1.12 -10.29
CA GLN A 44 -2.24 0.80 -11.27
C GLN A 44 -3.65 1.12 -10.74
N LEU A 45 -4.58 1.35 -11.68
CA LEU A 45 -5.95 1.74 -11.33
C LEU A 45 -6.73 0.58 -10.70
N TYR A 46 -6.45 -0.65 -11.13
CA TYR A 46 -7.25 -1.84 -10.82
C TYR A 46 -6.58 -2.79 -9.81
N THR A 47 -5.41 -2.43 -9.27
CA THR A 47 -4.79 -3.18 -8.18
C THR A 47 -5.51 -2.86 -6.87
N TYR A 48 -5.96 -3.92 -6.19
CA TYR A 48 -6.63 -3.81 -4.91
C TYR A 48 -5.62 -3.62 -3.78
N GLY A 49 -5.96 -2.79 -2.81
CA GLY A 49 -5.19 -2.70 -1.57
C GLY A 49 -5.55 -3.83 -0.62
N GLY A 50 -4.59 -4.18 0.24
CA GLY A 50 -4.74 -5.20 1.27
C GLY A 50 -4.50 -4.64 2.68
N LEU A 51 -3.94 -5.48 3.54
CA LEU A 51 -3.66 -5.12 4.93
C LEU A 51 -2.69 -3.94 5.03
N CYS A 52 -1.63 -3.93 4.22
CA CYS A 52 -0.67 -2.82 4.14
C CYS A 52 -1.40 -1.48 3.95
N GLU A 53 -2.22 -1.37 2.91
CA GLU A 53 -2.91 -0.12 2.58
C GLU A 53 -3.93 0.26 3.65
N LEU A 54 -4.59 -0.72 4.26
CA LEU A 54 -5.55 -0.48 5.33
C LEU A 54 -4.85 0.13 6.56
N VAL A 55 -3.76 -0.48 7.01
CA VAL A 55 -2.96 -0.01 8.15
C VAL A 55 -2.38 1.38 7.86
N THR A 56 -1.78 1.58 6.68
CA THR A 56 -1.25 2.88 6.26
C THR A 56 -2.36 3.94 6.18
N THR A 57 -3.55 3.59 5.70
CA THR A 57 -4.69 4.53 5.66
C THR A 57 -5.07 4.98 7.06
N GLY A 58 -5.05 4.07 8.04
CA GLY A 58 -5.34 4.38 9.44
C GLY A 58 -4.38 5.38 10.09
N GLN A 59 -3.16 5.53 9.54
CA GLN A 59 -2.22 6.54 9.99
C GLN A 59 -2.56 7.95 9.49
N PHE A 60 -3.33 8.07 8.40
CA PHE A 60 -3.65 9.35 7.76
C PHE A 60 -5.06 9.86 8.02
N VAL A 61 -5.99 8.94 8.25
CA VAL A 61 -7.40 9.26 8.45
C VAL A 61 -7.95 8.43 9.59
N PRO A 62 -8.80 9.02 10.44
CA PRO A 62 -9.49 8.27 11.48
C PRO A 62 -10.47 7.30 10.81
N LEU A 63 -10.09 6.02 10.76
CA LEU A 63 -10.94 4.95 10.28
C LEU A 63 -12.05 4.71 11.31
N ARG A 64 -13.30 4.73 10.85
CA ARG A 64 -14.48 4.30 11.62
C ARG A 64 -15.03 3.06 10.92
N PHE A 65 -15.02 1.93 11.63
CA PHE A 65 -15.54 0.65 11.17
C PHE A 65 -16.90 0.39 11.82
#